data_AF-A0A963G5P2-F1
#
_entry.id   AF-A0A963G5P2-F1
#
_cell.length_a   1.000
_cell.length_b   1.000
_cell.length_c   1.000
_cell.angle_alpha   90.00
_cell.angle_beta   90.00
_cell.angle_gamma   90.00
#
_symmetry.space_group_name_H-M   'P 1'
#
loop_
_entity.id
_entity.type
_entity.pdbx_description
1 polymer ?
#
loop_
_entity_poly.entity_id
_entity_poly.type
_entity_poly.pdbx_seq_one_letter_code
_entity_poly.pdbx_strand_id
1 'polypeptide(L)'
;MAADKAEGVSNPVPPYRRLQIFSLDPAVDIELDKALISRSVIQVPWENLSPGPVGEYLEVIDVDPASNCIYDPIDLSGTLAVDGRDPSTGNPQFHQQMVYAVAALTINNFERILGRRVLWAERYWDENGEHLDSFDPRRFVQRLRIYPHALRDQNAYYSPAKKALLFGYFNAPAVDPRQELPGGMVFTCLSHDIIAHETTHAILDGIHRRLLKPSNPDMLAFHEAFADIVAIFQHFSIPGLLLDQIQRTRGDLDHDNLLARLATQFARSTGRGNALRNALGNMDEDGHRLPPDPSALGRAHEPHERGAILVAAVYDAFFRIYKERVADLRRIATNGTGVLPAGEIHPDLAKRFADEATHAANRVLTVCIRAVDYLPAVDIDFGDYLRALITSDFDLVPEDPLRYRLAFIEAFRNHGIYPVDVRTLAEDSLRWHRITEQEQQQFENYLPSAGVLRTMAYAYESGKLDGWMLLSESNEYLNLLDQGKFKDAEKSFLRLVWLDERPDGKRAEGKPEQGVDRRNRHMLGKAFAIFLRRWIT
;
A
#
# COMPACT_ATOMS: atom_id res chain seq x y z
N MET A 1 62.85 2.83 -16.26
CA MET A 1 61.69 3.50 -16.90
C MET A 1 60.46 2.66 -16.59
N ALA A 2 59.78 2.98 -15.50
CA ALA A 2 58.48 2.42 -15.15
C ALA A 2 57.43 3.39 -15.67
N ALA A 3 56.55 2.93 -16.57
CA ALA A 3 55.42 3.68 -17.05
C ALA A 3 54.27 3.50 -16.06
N ASP A 4 53.94 4.59 -15.37
CA ASP A 4 52.78 4.73 -14.52
C ASP A 4 51.51 4.58 -15.39
N LYS A 5 50.71 3.55 -15.11
CA LYS A 5 49.38 3.40 -15.71
C LYS A 5 48.48 4.40 -15.00
N ALA A 6 48.08 5.45 -15.71
CA ALA A 6 47.04 6.36 -15.27
C ALA A 6 45.79 5.57 -14.86
N GLU A 7 45.48 5.57 -13.57
CA GLU A 7 44.19 5.12 -13.04
C GLU A 7 43.11 5.98 -13.69
N GLY A 8 42.21 5.32 -14.42
CA GLY A 8 41.09 5.99 -15.07
C GLY A 8 40.22 6.68 -14.02
N VAL A 9 40.01 7.98 -14.19
CA VAL A 9 39.06 8.78 -13.40
C VAL A 9 37.69 8.09 -13.49
N SER A 10 37.22 7.48 -12.40
CA SER A 10 35.88 6.93 -12.35
C SER A 10 34.90 8.10 -12.38
N ASN A 11 34.13 8.24 -13.46
CA ASN A 11 33.05 9.22 -13.50
C ASN A 11 32.11 8.98 -12.30
N PRO A 12 31.72 10.03 -11.55
CA PRO A 12 30.82 9.87 -10.42
C PRO A 12 29.48 9.32 -10.91
N VAL A 13 29.05 8.22 -10.31
CA VAL A 13 27.74 7.63 -10.56
C VAL A 13 26.66 8.59 -10.04
N PRO A 14 25.67 9.00 -10.85
CA PRO A 14 24.66 9.92 -10.38
C PRO A 14 23.77 9.23 -9.33
N PRO A 15 23.18 9.98 -8.38
CA PRO A 15 22.31 9.41 -7.35
C PRO A 15 20.99 8.87 -7.91
N TYR A 16 20.56 9.38 -9.06
CA TYR A 16 19.29 9.01 -9.69
C TYR A 16 19.45 8.76 -11.18
N ARG A 17 18.70 7.78 -11.69
CA ARG A 17 18.40 7.55 -13.10
C ARG A 17 17.10 8.28 -13.45
N ARG A 18 17.07 8.95 -14.60
CA ARG A 18 15.87 9.62 -15.12
C ARG A 18 15.20 8.72 -16.15
N LEU A 19 13.90 8.48 -15.99
CA LEU A 19 13.12 7.62 -16.88
C LEU A 19 11.80 8.31 -17.27
N GLN A 20 11.49 8.29 -18.56
CA GLN A 20 10.21 8.72 -19.10
C GLN A 20 9.11 7.71 -18.76
N ILE A 21 7.93 8.23 -18.44
CA ILE A 21 6.71 7.48 -18.09
C ILE A 21 5.49 8.16 -18.71
N PHE A 22 4.36 7.44 -18.77
CA PHE A 22 3.06 8.09 -18.83
C PHE A 22 2.72 8.64 -17.44
N SER A 23 2.27 9.89 -17.34
CA SER A 23 1.94 10.55 -16.08
C SER A 23 0.69 9.98 -15.40
N LEU A 24 -0.26 9.49 -16.21
CA LEU A 24 -1.50 8.86 -15.77
C LEU A 24 -1.71 7.59 -16.60
N ASP A 25 -2.34 7.74 -17.76
CA ASP A 25 -2.64 6.68 -18.70
C ASP A 25 -2.36 7.14 -20.16
N PRO A 26 -2.05 6.21 -21.08
CA PRO A 26 -1.88 6.52 -22.51
C PRO A 26 -3.02 7.28 -23.18
N ALA A 27 -4.27 7.11 -22.73
CA ALA A 27 -5.41 7.83 -23.33
C ALA A 27 -5.28 9.36 -23.22
N VAL A 28 -4.57 9.86 -22.20
CA VAL A 28 -4.33 11.30 -22.01
C VAL A 28 -3.35 11.85 -23.04
N ASP A 29 -2.52 11.00 -23.65
CA ASP A 29 -1.49 11.37 -24.63
C ASP A 29 -2.06 11.71 -26.01
N ILE A 30 -3.31 11.34 -26.28
CA ILE A 30 -3.97 11.51 -27.59
C ILE A 30 -4.70 12.87 -27.68
N GLU A 31 -4.95 13.52 -26.54
CA GLU A 31 -5.59 14.84 -26.48
C GLU A 31 -4.52 15.95 -26.59
N LEU A 32 -4.62 16.82 -27.62
CA LEU A 32 -3.59 17.83 -27.93
C LEU A 32 -3.29 18.76 -26.74
N ASP A 33 -4.31 19.16 -25.99
CA ASP A 33 -4.18 20.03 -24.82
C ASP A 33 -3.57 19.31 -23.61
N LYS A 34 -3.46 17.97 -23.65
CA LYS A 34 -2.91 17.14 -22.56
C LYS A 34 -1.64 16.37 -22.95
N ALA A 35 -1.25 16.35 -24.23
CA ALA A 35 -0.05 15.65 -24.71
C ALA A 35 1.27 16.14 -24.06
N LEU A 36 1.30 17.38 -23.57
CA LEU A 36 2.46 17.92 -22.85
C LEU A 36 2.52 17.48 -21.38
N ILE A 37 1.40 17.07 -20.80
CA ILE A 37 1.31 16.64 -19.39
C ILE A 37 1.14 15.11 -19.25
N SER A 38 0.76 14.42 -20.32
CA SER A 38 0.63 12.96 -20.39
C SER A 38 1.96 12.23 -20.24
N ARG A 39 3.08 12.90 -20.50
CA ARG A 39 4.43 12.34 -20.43
C ARG A 39 5.22 13.06 -19.34
N SER A 40 5.91 12.29 -18.52
CA SER A 40 6.74 12.84 -17.44
C SER A 40 8.06 12.10 -17.33
N VAL A 41 9.04 12.78 -16.74
CA VAL A 41 10.33 12.16 -16.38
C VAL A 41 10.40 12.06 -14.87
N ILE A 42 10.55 10.83 -14.37
CA ILE A 42 10.71 10.57 -12.93
C ILE A 42 12.15 10.19 -12.61
N GLN A 43 12.54 10.44 -11.35
CA GLN A 43 13.85 10.09 -10.81
C GLN A 43 13.75 8.79 -10.00
N VAL A 44 14.48 7.78 -10.44
CA VAL A 44 14.58 6.48 -9.78
C VAL A 44 15.98 6.35 -9.16
N PRO A 45 16.14 5.87 -7.91
CA PRO A 45 17.45 5.67 -7.32
C PRO A 45 18.39 4.89 -8.23
N TRP A 46 19.64 5.32 -8.31
CA TRP A 46 20.61 4.63 -9.16
C TRP A 46 21.00 3.28 -8.57
N GLU A 47 20.87 2.22 -9.38
CA GLU A 47 21.37 0.88 -9.08
C GLU A 47 21.94 0.22 -10.35
N ASN A 48 22.77 -0.80 -10.15
CA ASN A 48 23.32 -1.61 -11.23
C ASN A 48 22.24 -2.57 -11.73
N LEU A 49 21.78 -2.37 -12.97
CA LEU A 49 20.72 -3.15 -13.59
C LEU A 49 21.26 -4.11 -14.64
N SER A 50 20.76 -5.35 -14.63
CA SER A 50 20.85 -6.24 -15.79
C SER A 50 19.63 -6.03 -16.72
N PRO A 51 19.69 -6.41 -18.01
CA PRO A 51 18.55 -6.30 -18.93
C PRO A 51 17.28 -6.98 -18.41
N GLY A 52 16.12 -6.38 -18.69
CA GLY A 52 14.82 -6.82 -18.15
C GLY A 52 14.70 -6.35 -16.71
N PRO A 53 14.81 -5.02 -16.50
CA PRO A 53 15.61 -4.40 -15.46
C PRO A 53 15.59 -5.20 -14.16
N VAL A 54 16.71 -5.88 -13.91
CA VAL A 54 16.91 -6.68 -12.70
C VAL A 54 17.80 -5.91 -11.76
N GLY A 55 17.22 -5.43 -10.66
CA GLY A 55 17.89 -4.66 -9.61
C GLY A 55 17.96 -5.39 -8.29
N GLU A 56 18.07 -4.66 -7.20
CA GLU A 56 18.06 -5.21 -5.83
C GLU A 56 16.65 -5.68 -5.46
N TYR A 57 15.63 -4.87 -5.75
CA TYR A 57 14.25 -5.09 -5.31
C TYR A 57 13.32 -5.68 -6.36
N LEU A 58 13.61 -5.44 -7.64
CA LEU A 58 12.69 -5.71 -8.75
C LEU A 58 13.35 -6.57 -9.81
N GLU A 59 12.54 -7.42 -10.45
CA GLU A 59 12.90 -8.23 -11.61
C GLU A 59 11.76 -8.13 -12.63
N VAL A 60 12.00 -7.54 -13.80
CA VAL A 60 10.98 -7.43 -14.85
C VAL A 60 11.14 -8.56 -15.86
N ILE A 61 10.12 -9.40 -15.96
CA ILE A 61 10.10 -10.57 -16.83
C ILE A 61 8.95 -10.43 -17.82
N ASP A 62 9.27 -10.18 -19.08
CA ASP A 62 8.27 -9.90 -20.10
C ASP A 62 7.95 -11.12 -20.96
N VAL A 63 7.12 -12.00 -20.40
CA VAL A 63 6.60 -13.20 -21.06
C VAL A 63 5.10 -13.01 -21.25
N ASP A 64 4.61 -13.30 -22.45
CA ASP A 64 3.18 -13.30 -22.79
C ASP A 64 2.72 -14.72 -23.09
N PRO A 65 2.14 -15.42 -22.08
CA PRO A 65 1.66 -16.78 -22.25
C PRO A 65 0.52 -16.89 -23.25
N ALA A 66 -0.31 -15.85 -23.40
CA ALA A 66 -1.47 -15.87 -24.28
C ALA A 66 -1.06 -15.79 -25.76
N SER A 67 0.04 -15.08 -26.06
CA SER A 67 0.63 -15.01 -27.39
C SER A 67 1.77 -16.01 -27.62
N ASN A 68 2.14 -16.79 -26.58
CA ASN A 68 3.27 -17.72 -26.58
C ASN A 68 4.59 -17.07 -27.04
N CYS A 69 4.88 -15.87 -26.54
CA CYS A 69 6.08 -15.13 -26.88
C CYS A 69 6.80 -14.57 -25.65
N ILE A 70 8.07 -14.21 -25.84
CA ILE A 70 8.93 -13.55 -24.87
C ILE A 70 9.44 -12.28 -25.56
N TYR A 71 9.30 -11.14 -24.90
CA TYR A 71 9.76 -9.86 -25.44
C TYR A 71 11.19 -9.59 -25.05
N ASP A 72 11.95 -8.94 -25.94
CA ASP A 72 13.35 -8.61 -25.67
C ASP A 72 13.48 -7.71 -24.44
N PRO A 73 14.38 -8.05 -23.49
CA PRO A 73 14.56 -7.27 -22.28
C PRO A 73 15.11 -5.87 -22.61
N ILE A 74 14.57 -4.84 -21.97
CA ILE A 74 15.17 -3.50 -22.03
C ILE A 74 16.45 -3.46 -21.20
N ASP A 75 17.53 -2.95 -21.78
CA ASP A 75 18.76 -2.64 -21.06
C ASP A 75 18.73 -1.18 -20.60
N LEU A 76 18.61 -1.00 -19.28
CA LEU A 76 18.71 0.32 -18.66
C LEU A 76 20.12 0.63 -18.17
N SER A 77 21.10 -0.28 -18.20
CA SER A 77 22.42 -0.06 -17.56
C SER A 77 23.16 1.22 -18.01
N GLY A 78 23.06 1.59 -19.29
CA GLY A 78 23.80 2.69 -19.92
C GLY A 78 23.08 4.05 -20.09
N THR A 79 21.87 4.24 -19.56
CA THR A 79 21.01 5.39 -19.88
C THR A 79 21.38 6.73 -19.20
N LEU A 80 22.66 7.06 -19.07
CA LEU A 80 23.08 8.33 -18.43
C LEU A 80 22.73 9.58 -19.27
N ALA A 81 22.70 9.43 -20.60
CA ALA A 81 22.54 10.55 -21.54
C ALA A 81 21.12 10.72 -22.10
N VAL A 82 20.25 9.73 -21.93
CA VAL A 82 18.89 9.70 -22.48
C VAL A 82 17.97 9.29 -21.33
N ASP A 83 16.88 10.04 -21.09
CA ASP A 83 15.90 9.83 -20.01
C ASP A 83 15.08 8.52 -20.20
N GLY A 84 15.73 7.41 -20.54
CA GLY A 84 15.11 6.17 -20.98
C GLY A 84 14.56 6.24 -22.40
N ARG A 85 13.64 5.31 -22.72
CA ARG A 85 12.87 5.30 -23.96
C ARG A 85 11.67 6.24 -23.89
N ASP A 86 11.30 6.79 -25.04
CA ASP A 86 10.09 7.61 -25.18
C ASP A 86 8.82 6.79 -24.91
N PRO A 87 7.78 7.40 -24.31
CA PRO A 87 6.49 6.76 -24.09
C PRO A 87 5.88 6.21 -25.37
N SER A 88 5.47 4.93 -25.32
CA SER A 88 4.94 4.19 -26.46
C SER A 88 4.00 3.09 -26.00
N THR A 89 2.81 3.03 -26.62
CA THR A 89 1.81 1.98 -26.38
C THR A 89 2.08 0.68 -27.15
N GLY A 90 2.98 0.73 -28.15
CA GLY A 90 3.28 -0.42 -29.01
C GLY A 90 4.68 -0.98 -28.82
N ASN A 91 5.46 -0.48 -27.85
CA ASN A 91 6.84 -0.92 -27.63
C ASN A 91 6.94 -1.66 -26.29
N PRO A 92 7.06 -3.00 -26.29
CA PRO A 92 7.19 -3.81 -25.06
C PRO A 92 8.36 -3.39 -24.16
N GLN A 93 9.46 -2.90 -24.73
CA GLN A 93 10.60 -2.42 -23.94
C GLN A 93 10.24 -1.14 -23.15
N PHE A 94 9.37 -0.28 -23.69
CA PHE A 94 8.83 0.83 -22.91
C PHE A 94 7.88 0.33 -21.82
N HIS A 95 7.07 -0.70 -22.08
CA HIS A 95 6.18 -1.28 -21.05
C HIS A 95 7.00 -1.79 -19.85
N GLN A 96 8.14 -2.45 -20.11
CA GLN A 96 9.09 -2.85 -19.09
C GLN A 96 9.70 -1.65 -18.33
N GLN A 97 10.05 -0.57 -19.02
CA GLN A 97 10.53 0.67 -18.37
C GLN A 97 9.46 1.29 -17.48
N MET A 98 8.23 1.37 -17.97
CA MET A 98 7.10 1.99 -17.26
C MET A 98 6.85 1.29 -15.93
N VAL A 99 6.69 -0.04 -15.94
CA VAL A 99 6.45 -0.80 -14.71
C VAL A 99 7.62 -0.74 -13.73
N TYR A 100 8.86 -0.79 -14.22
CA TYR A 100 10.04 -0.67 -13.37
C TYR A 100 10.13 0.70 -12.72
N ALA A 101 9.96 1.76 -13.51
CA ALA A 101 10.14 3.13 -13.04
C ALA A 101 9.11 3.52 -11.98
N VAL A 102 7.83 3.20 -12.19
CA VAL A 102 6.75 3.52 -11.24
C VAL A 102 6.84 2.66 -9.98
N ALA A 103 7.14 1.36 -10.11
CA ALA A 103 7.34 0.49 -8.95
C ALA A 103 8.53 0.93 -8.10
N ALA A 104 9.67 1.25 -8.73
CA ALA A 104 10.87 1.73 -8.03
C ALA A 104 10.66 3.09 -7.36
N LEU A 105 9.93 4.01 -8.01
CA LEU A 105 9.52 5.27 -7.40
C LEU A 105 8.66 5.04 -6.15
N THR A 106 7.68 4.13 -6.25
CA THR A 106 6.80 3.76 -5.13
C THR A 106 7.61 3.20 -3.96
N ILE A 107 8.50 2.23 -4.20
CA ILE A 107 9.39 1.67 -3.17
C ILE A 107 10.24 2.76 -2.53
N ASN A 108 10.89 3.62 -3.33
CA ASN A 108 11.72 4.72 -2.82
C ASN A 108 10.93 5.68 -1.92
N ASN A 109 9.68 5.98 -2.26
CA ASN A 109 8.80 6.80 -1.42
C ASN A 109 8.55 6.16 -0.05
N PHE A 110 8.24 4.86 -0.01
CA PHE A 110 8.06 4.12 1.24
C PHE A 110 9.34 4.09 2.08
N GLU A 111 10.49 3.76 1.48
CA GLU A 111 11.76 3.68 2.22
C GLU A 111 12.18 5.03 2.79
N ARG A 112 11.99 6.12 2.03
CA ARG A 112 12.28 7.48 2.51
C ARG A 112 11.38 7.89 3.68
N ILE A 113 10.10 7.52 3.65
CA ILE A 113 9.12 7.91 4.66
C ILE A 113 9.23 7.06 5.94
N LEU A 114 9.40 5.75 5.79
CA LEU A 114 9.54 4.82 6.90
C LEU A 114 10.95 4.84 7.51
N GLY A 115 11.97 5.27 6.75
CA GLY A 115 13.36 5.30 7.19
C GLY A 115 14.00 3.91 7.30
N ARG A 116 13.40 2.90 6.65
CA ARG A 116 13.86 1.50 6.64
C ARG A 116 13.64 0.87 5.28
N ARG A 117 14.36 -0.22 4.99
CA ARG A 117 14.18 -0.97 3.75
C ARG A 117 12.80 -1.65 3.71
N VAL A 118 12.19 -1.68 2.53
CA VAL A 118 11.02 -2.51 2.27
C VAL A 118 11.48 -3.97 2.21
N LEU A 119 10.69 -4.89 2.76
CA LEU A 119 10.94 -6.32 2.64
C LEU A 119 9.71 -6.97 2.01
N TRP A 120 9.92 -7.89 1.08
CA TRP A 120 8.83 -8.65 0.49
C TRP A 120 8.39 -9.76 1.45
N ALA A 121 7.10 -10.08 1.41
CA ALA A 121 6.56 -11.14 2.24
C ALA A 121 7.26 -12.48 1.95
N GLU A 122 7.58 -13.21 3.03
CA GLU A 122 8.24 -14.49 2.92
C GLU A 122 7.41 -15.50 2.12
N ARG A 123 8.12 -16.40 1.43
CA ARG A 123 7.54 -17.57 0.79
C ARG A 123 7.38 -18.68 1.84
N TYR A 124 6.23 -19.34 1.85
CA TYR A 124 5.94 -20.47 2.75
C TYR A 124 5.75 -21.78 2.00
N TRP A 125 5.71 -21.73 0.68
CA TRP A 125 5.48 -22.88 -0.18
C TRP A 125 6.45 -22.83 -1.34
N ASP A 126 7.09 -23.93 -1.67
CA ASP A 126 7.96 -24.02 -2.84
C ASP A 126 7.16 -24.21 -4.15
N GLU A 127 7.86 -24.33 -5.27
CA GLU A 127 7.25 -24.49 -6.60
C GLU A 127 6.49 -25.82 -6.75
N ASN A 128 6.77 -26.81 -5.90
CA ASN A 128 6.09 -28.09 -5.87
C ASN A 128 4.90 -28.10 -4.89
N GLY A 129 4.66 -26.98 -4.20
CA GLY A 129 3.61 -26.86 -3.19
C GLY A 129 3.99 -27.45 -1.83
N GLU A 130 5.27 -27.69 -1.56
CA GLU A 130 5.74 -28.14 -0.25
C GLU A 130 5.97 -26.96 0.69
N HIS A 131 5.58 -27.13 1.97
CA HIS A 131 5.73 -26.08 2.97
C HIS A 131 7.21 -25.87 3.32
N LEU A 132 7.69 -24.62 3.26
CA LEU A 132 9.05 -24.24 3.61
C LEU A 132 9.20 -24.10 5.14
N ASP A 133 10.23 -24.73 5.70
CA ASP A 133 10.57 -24.61 7.12
C ASP A 133 11.06 -23.21 7.49
N SER A 134 10.86 -22.77 8.73
CA SER A 134 11.15 -21.40 9.17
C SER A 134 12.59 -20.93 8.92
N PHE A 135 13.56 -21.85 8.89
CA PHE A 135 14.99 -21.59 8.65
C PHE A 135 15.42 -21.72 7.19
N ASP A 136 14.48 -21.97 6.27
CA ASP A 136 14.81 -22.17 4.87
C ASP A 136 15.10 -20.83 4.18
N PRO A 137 16.31 -20.63 3.61
CA PRO A 137 16.65 -19.39 2.90
C PRO A 137 15.76 -19.13 1.68
N ARG A 138 15.10 -20.15 1.12
CA ARG A 138 14.11 -20.02 0.03
C ARG A 138 12.84 -19.27 0.46
N ARG A 139 12.66 -19.01 1.77
CA ARG A 139 11.58 -18.15 2.29
C ARG A 139 11.85 -16.68 2.03
N PHE A 140 13.12 -16.27 2.02
CA PHE A 140 13.47 -14.89 1.70
C PHE A 140 13.20 -14.60 0.23
N VAL A 141 12.46 -13.53 -0.03
CA VAL A 141 12.15 -13.06 -1.37
C VAL A 141 12.93 -11.77 -1.56
N GLN A 142 14.01 -11.84 -2.32
CA GLN A 142 14.84 -10.66 -2.60
C GLN A 142 14.13 -9.71 -3.58
N ARG A 143 13.53 -10.28 -4.65
CA ARG A 143 12.96 -9.51 -5.76
C ARG A 143 11.48 -9.80 -5.95
N LEU A 144 10.72 -8.73 -6.07
CA LEU A 144 9.35 -8.79 -6.57
C LEU A 144 9.40 -8.91 -8.09
N ARG A 145 8.75 -9.94 -8.63
CA ARG A 145 8.68 -10.14 -10.08
C ARG A 145 7.57 -9.30 -10.69
N ILE A 146 7.83 -8.70 -11.84
CA ILE A 146 6.82 -7.92 -12.56
C ILE A 146 6.67 -8.48 -13.96
N TYR A 147 5.42 -8.77 -14.35
CA TYR A 147 5.07 -9.31 -15.66
C TYR A 147 4.14 -8.33 -16.40
N PRO A 148 4.68 -7.50 -17.31
CA PRO A 148 3.90 -6.50 -18.05
C PRO A 148 2.77 -7.08 -18.91
N HIS A 149 2.94 -8.29 -19.44
CA HIS A 149 1.98 -8.98 -20.33
C HIS A 149 1.55 -10.34 -19.78
N ALA A 150 1.25 -10.41 -18.48
CA ALA A 150 1.03 -11.67 -17.77
C ALA A 150 -0.22 -12.45 -18.22
N LEU A 151 -1.29 -11.74 -18.60
CA LEU A 151 -2.56 -12.34 -18.96
C LEU A 151 -3.34 -11.49 -19.97
N ARG A 152 -4.19 -12.16 -20.76
CA ARG A 152 -5.14 -11.49 -21.65
C ARG A 152 -6.49 -11.34 -20.94
N ASP A 153 -6.58 -10.36 -20.06
CA ASP A 153 -7.76 -10.11 -19.22
C ASP A 153 -7.88 -8.62 -18.86
N GLN A 154 -9.09 -8.20 -18.49
CA GLN A 154 -9.38 -6.86 -17.98
C GLN A 154 -9.05 -6.77 -16.49
N ASN A 155 -7.78 -7.01 -16.14
CA ASN A 155 -7.35 -7.00 -14.76
C ASN A 155 -5.85 -6.75 -14.61
N ALA A 156 -5.45 -6.27 -13.44
CA ALA A 156 -4.09 -6.31 -12.93
C ALA A 156 -4.16 -6.70 -11.45
N TYR A 157 -3.17 -7.42 -10.94
CA TYR A 157 -3.15 -7.79 -9.52
C TYR A 157 -1.76 -8.19 -9.02
N TYR A 158 -1.49 -7.89 -7.76
CA TYR A 158 -0.46 -8.53 -6.97
C TYR A 158 -0.89 -9.96 -6.59
N SER A 159 0.00 -10.92 -6.83
CA SER A 159 -0.19 -12.32 -6.40
C SER A 159 0.66 -12.62 -5.17
N PRO A 160 0.07 -12.75 -3.97
CA PRO A 160 0.80 -13.15 -2.77
C PRO A 160 1.43 -14.54 -2.86
N ALA A 161 0.87 -15.43 -3.69
CA ALA A 161 1.41 -16.77 -3.89
C ALA A 161 2.69 -16.74 -4.74
N LYS A 162 2.69 -15.98 -5.83
CA LYS A 162 3.85 -15.88 -6.73
C LYS A 162 4.87 -14.82 -6.29
N LYS A 163 4.48 -13.90 -5.41
CA LYS A 163 5.21 -12.67 -5.08
C LYS A 163 5.54 -11.91 -6.35
N ALA A 164 4.48 -11.60 -7.10
CA ALA A 164 4.60 -11.00 -8.42
C ALA A 164 3.45 -10.06 -8.73
N LEU A 165 3.74 -9.00 -9.49
CA LEU A 165 2.74 -8.15 -10.12
C LEU A 165 2.41 -8.72 -11.50
N LEU A 166 1.12 -8.92 -11.77
CA LEU A 166 0.63 -9.50 -13.01
C LEU A 166 -0.29 -8.48 -13.70
N PHE A 167 0.17 -7.96 -14.83
CA PHE A 167 -0.58 -6.97 -15.60
C PHE A 167 -1.27 -7.64 -16.78
N GLY A 168 -2.56 -7.37 -16.92
CA GLY A 168 -3.37 -7.81 -18.03
C GLY A 168 -3.38 -6.83 -19.20
N TYR A 169 -3.74 -7.34 -20.36
CA TYR A 169 -4.05 -6.54 -21.53
C TYR A 169 -5.30 -7.06 -22.23
N PHE A 170 -6.05 -6.17 -22.87
CA PHE A 170 -7.33 -6.52 -23.49
C PHE A 170 -7.65 -5.59 -24.67
N ASN A 171 -8.59 -6.04 -25.50
CA ASN A 171 -9.15 -5.20 -26.55
C ASN A 171 -10.17 -4.27 -25.92
N ALA A 172 -10.03 -2.97 -26.14
CA ALA A 172 -11.06 -2.00 -25.83
C ALA A 172 -12.36 -2.44 -26.52
N PRO A 173 -13.49 -2.55 -25.78
CA PRO A 173 -14.81 -2.73 -26.38
C PRO A 173 -15.08 -1.57 -27.34
N ALA A 174 -16.14 -1.67 -28.14
CA ALA A 174 -16.54 -0.57 -29.02
C ALA A 174 -17.04 0.63 -28.19
N VAL A 175 -16.10 1.40 -27.62
CA VAL A 175 -16.29 2.66 -26.89
C VAL A 175 -16.25 3.82 -27.90
N ASP A 176 -16.59 5.04 -27.47
CA ASP A 176 -16.50 6.25 -28.29
C ASP A 176 -15.13 6.31 -29.02
N PRO A 177 -15.12 6.26 -30.38
CA PRO A 177 -13.89 6.27 -31.17
C PRO A 177 -13.01 7.51 -30.95
N ARG A 178 -13.55 8.56 -30.32
CA ARG A 178 -12.82 9.78 -29.95
C ARG A 178 -11.93 9.59 -28.73
N GLN A 179 -12.18 8.58 -27.90
CA GLN A 179 -11.44 8.33 -26.66
C GLN A 179 -10.48 7.16 -26.80
N GLU A 180 -10.91 6.09 -27.47
CA GLU A 180 -10.05 4.95 -27.78
C GLU A 180 -10.37 4.40 -29.17
N LEU A 181 -9.34 3.87 -29.84
CA LEU A 181 -9.53 3.15 -31.09
C LEU A 181 -10.41 1.91 -30.82
N PRO A 182 -11.57 1.75 -31.47
CA PRO A 182 -12.40 0.56 -31.28
C PRO A 182 -11.62 -0.71 -31.61
N GLY A 183 -11.56 -1.65 -30.66
CA GLY A 183 -10.75 -2.87 -30.78
C GLY A 183 -9.25 -2.68 -30.58
N GLY A 184 -8.80 -1.47 -30.24
CA GLY A 184 -7.42 -1.16 -29.84
C GLY A 184 -7.02 -1.90 -28.57
N MET A 185 -5.72 -2.07 -28.36
CA MET A 185 -5.18 -2.77 -27.20
C MET A 185 -4.98 -1.80 -26.04
N VAL A 186 -5.52 -2.15 -24.88
CA VAL A 186 -5.27 -1.47 -23.60
C VAL A 186 -4.35 -2.33 -22.76
N PHE A 187 -3.31 -1.71 -22.22
CA PHE A 187 -2.31 -2.37 -21.40
C PHE A 187 -2.34 -1.78 -19.99
N THR A 188 -2.69 -2.58 -18.99
CA THR A 188 -2.72 -2.12 -17.59
C THR A 188 -1.33 -1.75 -17.06
N CYS A 189 -0.28 -2.34 -17.62
CA CYS A 189 1.13 -2.03 -17.33
C CYS A 189 1.60 -0.65 -17.84
N LEU A 190 0.72 0.12 -18.49
CA LEU A 190 0.98 1.49 -18.88
C LEU A 190 0.29 2.53 -18.00
N SER A 191 -0.56 2.10 -17.07
CA SER A 191 -1.25 2.98 -16.12
C SER A 191 -0.36 3.20 -14.90
N HIS A 192 0.05 4.45 -14.68
CA HIS A 192 0.82 4.83 -13.49
C HIS A 192 0.10 4.39 -12.21
N ASP A 193 -1.20 4.65 -12.16
CA ASP A 193 -2.08 4.41 -11.03
C ASP A 193 -2.15 2.94 -10.67
N ILE A 194 -2.39 2.07 -11.66
CA ILE A 194 -2.48 0.63 -11.46
C ILE A 194 -1.13 0.08 -10.98
N ILE A 195 -0.01 0.53 -11.56
CA ILE A 195 1.31 0.04 -11.14
C ILE A 195 1.60 0.44 -9.69
N ALA A 196 1.33 1.70 -9.31
CA ALA A 196 1.52 2.17 -7.94
C ALA A 196 0.60 1.45 -6.95
N HIS A 197 -0.66 1.21 -7.33
CA HIS A 197 -1.64 0.47 -6.54
C HIS A 197 -1.16 -0.97 -6.27
N GLU A 198 -0.82 -1.73 -7.31
CA GLU A 198 -0.39 -3.13 -7.16
C GLU A 198 0.96 -3.27 -6.45
N THR A 199 1.89 -2.33 -6.68
CA THR A 199 3.14 -2.27 -5.92
C THR A 199 2.87 -2.05 -4.44
N THR A 200 1.90 -1.20 -4.09
CA THR A 200 1.53 -0.94 -2.70
C THR A 200 0.95 -2.18 -2.02
N HIS A 201 0.17 -3.01 -2.71
CA HIS A 201 -0.25 -4.31 -2.18
C HIS A 201 0.92 -5.22 -1.84
N ALA A 202 1.95 -5.28 -2.69
CA ALA A 202 3.14 -6.08 -2.43
C ALA A 202 3.93 -5.57 -1.22
N ILE A 203 4.03 -4.25 -1.07
CA ILE A 203 4.67 -3.61 0.08
C ILE A 203 3.88 -3.88 1.36
N LEU A 204 2.55 -3.72 1.35
CA LEU A 204 1.70 -3.99 2.51
C LEU A 204 1.73 -5.46 2.94
N ASP A 205 1.73 -6.41 1.99
CA ASP A 205 1.90 -7.84 2.32
C ASP A 205 3.26 -8.07 3.01
N GLY A 206 4.29 -7.38 2.56
CA GLY A 206 5.63 -7.41 3.15
C GLY A 206 5.71 -6.82 4.57
N ILE A 207 5.07 -5.68 4.82
CA ILE A 207 5.05 -5.02 6.13
C ILE A 207 4.13 -5.78 7.10
N HIS A 208 2.91 -6.09 6.66
CA HIS A 208 1.85 -6.57 7.51
C HIS A 208 0.97 -7.63 6.82
N ARG A 209 1.55 -8.78 6.47
CA ARG A 209 0.88 -9.93 5.80
C ARG A 209 -0.52 -10.31 6.31
N ARG A 210 -0.79 -10.13 7.61
CA ARG A 210 -2.10 -10.47 8.20
C ARG A 210 -3.23 -9.53 7.79
N LEU A 211 -2.94 -8.37 7.19
CA LEU A 211 -3.96 -7.46 6.66
C LEU A 211 -4.74 -8.05 5.48
N LEU A 212 -4.16 -9.03 4.77
CA LEU A 212 -4.87 -9.78 3.73
C LEU A 212 -5.89 -10.79 4.28
N LYS A 213 -5.99 -10.98 5.60
CA LYS A 213 -6.98 -11.88 6.20
C LYS A 213 -8.27 -11.09 6.49
N PRO A 214 -9.41 -11.45 5.88
CA PRO A 214 -10.69 -10.75 6.09
C PRO A 214 -11.30 -11.12 7.45
N SER A 215 -10.80 -10.56 8.55
CA SER A 215 -11.38 -10.75 9.89
C SER A 215 -12.62 -9.89 10.11
N ASN A 216 -12.69 -8.73 9.46
CA ASN A 216 -13.83 -7.82 9.48
C ASN A 216 -13.99 -7.13 8.08
N PRO A 217 -15.07 -6.36 7.84
CA PRO A 217 -15.31 -5.68 6.57
C PRO A 217 -14.26 -4.62 6.18
N ASP A 218 -13.58 -4.01 7.15
CA ASP A 218 -12.62 -2.92 6.95
C ASP A 218 -11.26 -3.46 6.50
N MET A 219 -10.89 -4.69 6.83
CA MET A 219 -9.57 -5.25 6.54
C MET A 219 -9.20 -5.21 5.05
N LEU A 220 -10.05 -5.79 4.20
CA LEU A 220 -9.82 -5.78 2.75
C LEU A 220 -10.04 -4.36 2.18
N ALA A 221 -11.04 -3.64 2.69
CA ALA A 221 -11.33 -2.28 2.26
C ALA A 221 -10.18 -1.31 2.54
N PHE A 222 -9.47 -1.49 3.65
CA PHE A 222 -8.26 -0.75 4.01
C PHE A 222 -7.14 -1.05 3.02
N HIS A 223 -6.97 -2.32 2.66
CA HIS A 223 -5.94 -2.74 1.73
C HIS A 223 -6.10 -2.08 0.35
N GLU A 224 -7.33 -2.04 -0.16
CA GLU A 224 -7.71 -1.32 -1.39
C GLU A 224 -7.53 0.20 -1.25
N ALA A 225 -8.11 0.78 -0.20
CA ALA A 225 -8.08 2.22 0.04
C ALA A 225 -6.64 2.76 0.20
N PHE A 226 -5.78 2.02 0.88
CA PHE A 226 -4.40 2.44 1.10
C PHE A 226 -3.61 2.45 -0.21
N ALA A 227 -3.81 1.45 -1.08
CA ALA A 227 -3.21 1.43 -2.40
C ALA A 227 -3.71 2.59 -3.28
N ASP A 228 -5.01 2.90 -3.23
CA ASP A 228 -5.60 4.07 -3.91
C ASP A 228 -5.04 5.39 -3.37
N ILE A 229 -4.90 5.55 -2.04
CA ILE A 229 -4.27 6.73 -1.41
C ILE A 229 -2.85 6.92 -1.96
N VAL A 230 -2.02 5.87 -1.97
CA VAL A 230 -0.66 5.99 -2.49
C VAL A 230 -0.65 6.42 -3.95
N ALA A 231 -1.48 5.81 -4.80
CA ALA A 231 -1.57 6.16 -6.21
C ALA A 231 -2.00 7.62 -6.43
N ILE A 232 -3.09 8.07 -5.79
CA ILE A 232 -3.61 9.44 -5.91
C ILE A 232 -2.56 10.46 -5.48
N PHE A 233 -1.94 10.27 -4.32
CA PHE A 233 -1.00 11.26 -3.78
C PHE A 233 0.31 11.31 -4.57
N GLN A 234 0.65 10.28 -5.34
CA GLN A 234 1.77 10.34 -6.28
C GLN A 234 1.50 11.28 -7.47
N HIS A 235 0.25 11.54 -7.86
CA HIS A 235 -0.05 12.53 -8.93
C HIS A 235 0.48 13.93 -8.59
N PHE A 236 0.46 14.30 -7.31
CA PHE A 236 0.97 15.59 -6.83
C PHE A 236 2.50 15.69 -6.86
N SER A 237 3.21 14.59 -7.15
CA SER A 237 4.64 14.60 -7.41
C SER A 237 4.98 14.86 -8.88
N ILE A 238 3.98 14.93 -9.76
CA ILE A 238 4.12 15.13 -11.21
C ILE A 238 3.88 16.62 -11.53
N PRO A 239 4.94 17.44 -11.75
CA PRO A 239 4.79 18.90 -11.78
C PRO A 239 3.95 19.39 -12.96
N GLY A 240 4.07 18.75 -14.13
CA GLY A 240 3.33 19.13 -15.33
C GLY A 240 1.82 18.93 -15.18
N LEU A 241 1.42 17.76 -14.68
CA LEU A 241 0.02 17.43 -14.41
C LEU A 241 -0.57 18.36 -13.34
N LEU A 242 0.14 18.56 -12.23
CA LEU A 242 -0.34 19.39 -11.13
C LEU A 242 -0.53 20.85 -11.56
N LEU A 243 0.42 21.43 -12.28
CA LEU A 243 0.33 22.83 -12.71
C LEU A 243 -0.86 23.05 -13.66
N ASP A 244 -1.06 22.16 -14.63
CA ASP A 244 -2.21 22.22 -15.55
C ASP A 244 -3.54 22.17 -14.79
N GLN A 245 -3.68 21.21 -13.85
CA GLN A 245 -4.92 21.06 -13.09
C GLN A 245 -5.17 22.25 -12.16
N ILE A 246 -4.14 22.83 -11.54
CA ILE A 246 -4.24 24.07 -10.76
C ILE A 246 -4.67 25.25 -11.63
N GLN A 247 -4.18 25.37 -12.87
CA GLN A 247 -4.59 26.44 -13.78
C GLN A 247 -6.06 26.29 -14.20
N ARG A 248 -6.47 25.07 -14.59
CA ARG A 248 -7.84 24.77 -15.03
C ARG A 248 -8.87 24.97 -13.90
N THR A 249 -8.54 24.52 -12.69
CA THR A 249 -9.40 24.67 -11.50
C THR A 249 -9.26 26.03 -10.82
N ARG A 250 -8.36 26.89 -11.30
CA ARG A 250 -8.01 28.18 -10.64
C ARG A 250 -7.63 27.97 -9.17
N GLY A 251 -6.95 26.86 -8.90
CA GLY A 251 -6.49 26.42 -7.58
C GLY A 251 -7.58 25.86 -6.67
N ASP A 252 -8.79 25.60 -7.16
CA ASP A 252 -9.86 24.96 -6.38
C ASP A 252 -9.97 23.46 -6.66
N LEU A 253 -9.24 22.67 -5.88
CA LEU A 253 -9.16 21.21 -6.03
C LEU A 253 -10.41 20.44 -5.54
N ASP A 254 -11.47 21.14 -5.12
CA ASP A 254 -12.81 20.53 -4.86
C ASP A 254 -13.58 20.27 -6.17
N HIS A 255 -13.21 20.96 -7.25
CA HIS A 255 -13.83 20.76 -8.56
C HIS A 255 -13.28 19.50 -9.23
N ASP A 256 -14.03 18.92 -10.17
CA ASP A 256 -13.59 17.76 -10.94
C ASP A 256 -12.21 18.01 -11.57
N ASN A 257 -11.25 17.14 -11.24
CA ASN A 257 -9.87 17.25 -11.67
C ASN A 257 -9.23 15.87 -11.83
N LEU A 258 -8.20 15.79 -12.67
CA LEU A 258 -7.52 14.53 -12.95
C LEU A 258 -6.69 14.01 -11.77
N LEU A 259 -6.28 14.87 -10.84
CA LEU A 259 -5.45 14.47 -9.69
C LEU A 259 -6.21 13.55 -8.73
N ALA A 260 -7.54 13.71 -8.63
CA ALA A 260 -8.39 12.92 -7.74
C ALA A 260 -8.94 11.63 -8.37
N ARG A 261 -8.66 11.36 -9.65
CA ARG A 261 -9.22 10.22 -10.39
C ARG A 261 -8.16 9.13 -10.57
N LEU A 262 -8.56 7.88 -10.47
CA LEU A 262 -7.68 6.74 -10.72
C LEU A 262 -8.09 5.94 -11.96
N ALA A 263 -7.09 5.53 -12.73
CA ALA A 263 -7.19 4.61 -13.86
C ALA A 263 -8.34 4.97 -14.82
N THR A 264 -8.31 6.22 -15.29
CA THR A 264 -9.34 6.83 -16.14
C THR A 264 -9.51 6.04 -17.44
N GLN A 265 -8.39 5.63 -18.06
CA GLN A 265 -8.41 4.84 -19.28
C GLN A 265 -9.03 3.46 -19.06
N PHE A 266 -8.64 2.77 -17.99
CA PHE A 266 -9.15 1.45 -17.67
C PHE A 266 -10.66 1.48 -17.42
N ALA A 267 -11.16 2.47 -16.68
CA ALA A 267 -12.59 2.58 -16.41
C ALA A 267 -13.42 2.80 -17.68
N ARG A 268 -12.95 3.68 -18.58
CA ARG A 268 -13.61 3.96 -19.87
C ARG A 268 -13.62 2.71 -20.75
N SER A 269 -12.47 2.06 -20.86
CA SER A 269 -12.29 0.85 -21.68
C SER A 269 -12.94 -0.40 -21.10
N THR A 270 -13.37 -0.41 -19.84
CA THR A 270 -14.14 -1.51 -19.25
C THR A 270 -15.62 -1.19 -19.06
N GLY A 271 -16.07 -0.01 -19.52
CA GLY A 271 -17.45 0.45 -19.35
C GLY A 271 -17.84 0.78 -17.91
N ARG A 272 -16.85 0.98 -17.03
CA ARG A 272 -17.01 1.30 -15.60
C ARG A 272 -17.15 2.81 -15.32
N GLY A 273 -17.29 3.62 -16.37
CA GLY A 273 -17.49 5.07 -16.28
C GLY A 273 -16.21 5.86 -16.54
N ASN A 274 -16.11 7.05 -15.94
CA ASN A 274 -15.04 7.99 -16.26
C ASN A 274 -13.71 7.70 -15.54
N ALA A 275 -13.73 7.02 -14.39
CA ALA A 275 -12.56 6.62 -13.60
C ALA A 275 -12.94 5.41 -12.74
N LEU A 276 -11.97 4.56 -12.36
CA LEU A 276 -12.23 3.42 -11.49
C LEU A 276 -12.60 3.90 -10.10
N ARG A 277 -11.95 5.00 -9.70
CA ARG A 277 -12.18 5.70 -8.44
C ARG A 277 -12.10 7.20 -8.64
N ASN A 278 -12.83 7.90 -7.80
CA ASN A 278 -12.75 9.34 -7.64
C ASN A 278 -12.69 9.69 -6.15
N ALA A 279 -11.57 10.26 -5.71
CA ALA A 279 -11.34 10.67 -4.33
C ALA A 279 -12.29 11.81 -3.89
N LEU A 280 -12.84 12.56 -4.83
CA LEU A 280 -13.85 13.58 -4.57
C LEU A 280 -15.19 12.95 -4.17
N GLY A 281 -15.44 11.68 -4.50
CA GLY A 281 -16.73 11.03 -4.29
C GLY A 281 -17.76 11.49 -5.32
N ASN A 282 -18.98 11.75 -4.85
CA ASN A 282 -20.07 12.19 -5.73
C ASN A 282 -19.98 13.69 -5.99
N MET A 283 -20.33 14.08 -7.22
CA MET A 283 -20.35 15.47 -7.68
C MET A 283 -21.77 15.88 -8.06
N ASP A 284 -22.07 17.17 -7.99
CA ASP A 284 -23.28 17.75 -8.58
C ASP A 284 -23.13 17.98 -10.09
N GLU A 285 -24.20 18.51 -10.72
CA GLU A 285 -24.23 18.79 -12.17
C GLU A 285 -23.21 19.87 -12.58
N ASP A 286 -22.83 20.75 -11.66
CA ASP A 286 -21.89 21.85 -11.88
C ASP A 286 -20.43 21.42 -11.63
N GLY A 287 -20.21 20.17 -11.21
CA GLY A 287 -18.88 19.61 -10.97
C GLY A 287 -18.29 19.99 -9.61
N HIS A 288 -19.13 20.36 -8.65
CA HIS A 288 -18.75 20.51 -7.25
C HIS A 288 -18.97 19.22 -6.47
N ARG A 289 -18.10 18.97 -5.50
CA ARG A 289 -18.20 17.85 -4.59
C ARG A 289 -19.44 17.94 -3.70
N LEU A 290 -20.21 16.86 -3.63
CA LEU A 290 -21.32 16.72 -2.69
C LEU A 290 -20.79 16.49 -1.26
N PRO A 291 -21.49 16.99 -0.22
CA PRO A 291 -21.14 16.70 1.16
C PRO A 291 -21.10 15.18 1.42
N PRO A 292 -20.14 14.70 2.24
CA PRO A 292 -20.07 13.29 2.58
C PRO A 292 -21.31 12.85 3.38
N ASP A 293 -21.74 11.61 3.18
CA ASP A 293 -22.80 10.97 3.96
C ASP A 293 -22.18 10.14 5.09
N PRO A 294 -22.32 10.56 6.37
CA PRO A 294 -21.76 9.83 7.51
C PRO A 294 -22.33 8.42 7.69
N SER A 295 -23.47 8.11 7.07
CA SER A 295 -24.09 6.78 7.14
C SER A 295 -23.64 5.83 6.03
N ALA A 296 -22.88 6.32 5.03
CA ALA A 296 -22.46 5.53 3.88
C ALA A 296 -21.61 4.31 4.29
N LEU A 297 -20.75 4.47 5.29
CA LEU A 297 -19.90 3.39 5.78
C LEU A 297 -20.73 2.21 6.33
N GLY A 298 -21.88 2.47 6.94
CA GLY A 298 -22.77 1.41 7.43
C GLY A 298 -23.42 0.57 6.32
N ARG A 299 -23.43 1.07 5.08
CA ARG A 299 -24.10 0.46 3.92
C ARG A 299 -23.12 -0.17 2.92
N ALA A 300 -21.85 0.24 2.94
CA ALA A 300 -20.81 -0.27 2.04
C ALA A 300 -20.20 -1.58 2.58
N HIS A 301 -20.51 -2.69 1.92
CA HIS A 301 -20.02 -4.03 2.30
C HIS A 301 -18.93 -4.56 1.37
N GLU A 302 -18.89 -4.06 0.15
CA GLU A 302 -17.92 -4.47 -0.85
C GLU A 302 -16.59 -3.72 -0.59
N PRO A 303 -15.42 -4.40 -0.57
CA PRO A 303 -14.15 -3.79 -0.16
C PRO A 303 -13.78 -2.53 -0.93
N HIS A 304 -14.01 -2.52 -2.24
CA HIS A 304 -13.68 -1.40 -3.11
C HIS A 304 -14.57 -0.18 -2.82
N GLU A 305 -15.89 -0.36 -2.72
CA GLU A 305 -16.86 0.68 -2.36
C GLU A 305 -16.58 1.23 -0.95
N ARG A 306 -16.37 0.35 0.02
CA ARG A 306 -16.07 0.71 1.41
C ARG A 306 -14.74 1.45 1.51
N GLY A 307 -13.72 0.99 0.78
CA GLY A 307 -12.41 1.63 0.73
C GLY A 307 -12.45 3.04 0.14
N ALA A 308 -13.31 3.28 -0.86
CA ALA A 308 -13.48 4.60 -1.45
C ALA A 308 -13.92 5.67 -0.43
N ILE A 309 -14.65 5.29 0.63
CA ILE A 309 -15.03 6.20 1.73
C ILE A 309 -13.79 6.64 2.51
N LEU A 310 -12.87 5.72 2.79
CA LEU A 310 -11.60 6.06 3.46
C LEU A 310 -10.72 6.95 2.58
N VAL A 311 -10.62 6.65 1.28
CA VAL A 311 -9.90 7.49 0.31
C VAL A 311 -10.48 8.92 0.31
N ALA A 312 -11.80 9.04 0.27
CA ALA A 312 -12.47 10.34 0.26
C ALA A 312 -12.32 11.12 1.57
N ALA A 313 -12.22 10.43 2.72
CA ALA A 313 -11.91 11.04 4.00
C ALA A 313 -10.47 11.58 4.05
N VAL A 314 -9.49 10.81 3.57
CA VAL A 314 -8.08 11.26 3.50
C VAL A 314 -7.93 12.42 2.52
N TYR A 315 -8.60 12.38 1.37
CA TYR A 315 -8.58 13.48 0.41
C TYR A 315 -9.27 14.74 0.96
N ASP A 316 -10.37 14.60 1.72
CA ASP A 316 -11.00 15.73 2.41
C ASP A 316 -10.06 16.40 3.42
N ALA A 317 -9.30 15.61 4.19
CA ALA A 317 -8.28 16.13 5.10
C ALA A 317 -7.20 16.91 4.34
N PHE A 318 -6.63 16.31 3.29
CA PHE A 318 -5.66 16.97 2.41
C PHE A 318 -6.19 18.31 1.88
N PHE A 319 -7.42 18.31 1.39
CA PHE A 319 -7.99 19.47 0.75
C PHE A 319 -8.22 20.63 1.73
N ARG A 320 -8.66 20.33 2.97
CA ARG A 320 -8.75 21.32 4.06
C ARG A 320 -7.39 21.95 4.36
N ILE A 321 -6.35 21.11 4.46
CA ILE A 321 -4.97 21.55 4.68
C ILE A 321 -4.49 22.44 3.53
N TYR A 322 -4.74 22.02 2.28
CA TYR A 322 -4.37 22.79 1.10
C TYR A 322 -5.07 24.15 1.07
N LYS A 323 -6.39 24.20 1.34
CA LYS A 323 -7.17 25.45 1.43
C LYS A 323 -6.55 26.43 2.43
N GLU A 324 -6.15 25.94 3.62
CA GLU A 324 -5.49 26.77 4.63
C GLU A 324 -4.12 27.28 4.15
N ARG A 325 -3.32 26.40 3.53
CA ARG A 325 -1.98 26.73 3.03
C ARG A 325 -1.95 27.75 1.91
N VAL A 326 -2.97 27.77 1.04
CA VAL A 326 -3.05 28.77 -0.04
C VAL A 326 -3.85 30.00 0.34
N ALA A 327 -4.38 30.09 1.57
CA ALA A 327 -5.28 31.16 1.96
C ALA A 327 -4.61 32.54 1.94
N ASP A 328 -3.33 32.62 2.32
CA ASP A 328 -2.54 33.84 2.28
C ASP A 328 -2.22 34.26 0.84
N LEU A 329 -1.82 33.33 -0.02
CA LEU A 329 -1.56 33.54 -1.44
C LEU A 329 -2.84 34.02 -2.16
N ARG A 330 -3.99 33.40 -1.84
CA ARG A 330 -5.31 33.85 -2.33
C ARG A 330 -5.59 35.28 -1.89
N ARG A 331 -5.40 35.62 -0.61
CA ARG A 331 -5.62 36.99 -0.11
C ARG A 331 -4.67 37.99 -0.79
N ILE A 332 -3.40 37.67 -0.95
CA ILE A 332 -2.41 38.52 -1.63
C ILE A 332 -2.85 38.78 -3.07
N ALA A 333 -3.24 37.74 -3.81
CA ALA A 333 -3.66 37.86 -5.21
C ALA A 333 -4.98 38.61 -5.42
N THR A 334 -5.78 38.76 -4.36
CA THR A 334 -7.15 39.28 -4.42
C THR A 334 -7.34 40.58 -3.64
N ASN A 335 -6.25 41.21 -3.20
CA ASN A 335 -6.30 42.39 -2.33
C ASN A 335 -7.17 42.16 -1.06
N GLY A 336 -7.12 40.95 -0.50
CA GLY A 336 -7.76 40.58 0.75
C GLY A 336 -9.18 40.04 0.64
N THR A 337 -9.81 40.02 -0.55
CA THR A 337 -11.19 39.51 -0.69
C THR A 337 -11.29 37.99 -0.59
N GLY A 338 -10.21 37.27 -0.91
CA GLY A 338 -10.18 35.81 -0.97
C GLY A 338 -10.83 35.21 -2.23
N VAL A 339 -11.42 36.04 -3.10
CA VAL A 339 -12.12 35.62 -4.31
C VAL A 339 -11.30 36.01 -5.54
N LEU A 340 -10.85 35.00 -6.30
CA LEU A 340 -10.02 35.22 -7.49
C LEU A 340 -10.83 35.91 -8.61
N PRO A 341 -10.26 36.93 -9.28
CA PRO A 341 -10.92 37.60 -10.40
C PRO A 341 -11.19 36.62 -11.53
N ALA A 342 -12.31 36.80 -12.24
CA ALA A 342 -12.69 35.93 -13.35
C ALA A 342 -11.59 35.85 -14.42
N GLY A 343 -11.47 34.68 -15.06
CA GLY A 343 -10.41 34.37 -16.03
C GLY A 343 -9.27 33.54 -15.44
N GLU A 344 -8.20 33.43 -16.22
CA GLU A 344 -7.00 32.67 -15.85
C GLU A 344 -6.25 33.34 -14.70
N ILE A 345 -5.72 32.52 -13.80
CA ILE A 345 -4.83 32.99 -12.73
C ILE A 345 -3.41 33.20 -13.27
N HIS A 346 -2.68 34.16 -12.69
CA HIS A 346 -1.30 34.43 -13.10
C HIS A 346 -0.43 33.16 -12.99
N PRO A 347 0.45 32.85 -13.97
CA PRO A 347 1.26 31.63 -13.96
C PRO A 347 2.08 31.43 -12.68
N ASP A 348 2.66 32.51 -12.13
CA ASP A 348 3.40 32.44 -10.87
C ASP A 348 2.51 32.10 -9.66
N LEU A 349 1.26 32.57 -9.66
CA LEU A 349 0.30 32.21 -8.61
C LEU A 349 -0.09 30.72 -8.73
N ALA A 350 -0.33 30.25 -9.96
CA ALA A 350 -0.59 28.84 -10.22
C ALA A 350 0.59 27.96 -9.75
N LYS A 351 1.82 28.37 -10.05
CA LYS A 351 3.02 27.66 -9.58
C LYS A 351 3.10 27.62 -8.05
N ARG A 352 2.81 28.75 -7.37
CA ARG A 352 2.81 28.82 -5.90
C ARG A 352 1.72 27.93 -5.27
N PHE A 353 0.54 27.87 -5.88
CA PHE A 353 -0.50 26.92 -5.47
C PHE A 353 -0.07 25.47 -5.70
N ALA A 354 0.57 25.16 -6.82
CA ALA A 354 1.10 23.83 -7.10
C ALA A 354 2.20 23.43 -6.08
N ASP A 355 3.08 24.35 -5.68
CA ASP A 355 4.09 24.10 -4.65
C ASP A 355 3.43 23.76 -3.30
N GLU A 356 2.42 24.54 -2.87
CA GLU A 356 1.68 24.25 -1.63
C GLU A 356 0.89 22.94 -1.69
N ALA A 357 0.27 22.63 -2.84
CA ALA A 357 -0.41 21.35 -3.06
C ALA A 357 0.59 20.19 -2.96
N THR A 358 1.77 20.32 -3.57
CA THR A 358 2.85 19.33 -3.49
C THR A 358 3.31 19.11 -2.05
N HIS A 359 3.51 20.19 -1.28
CA HIS A 359 3.92 20.09 0.11
C HIS A 359 2.84 19.45 1.00
N ALA A 360 1.58 19.84 0.82
CA ALA A 360 0.45 19.26 1.55
C ALA A 360 0.28 17.77 1.22
N ALA A 361 0.31 17.41 -0.06
CA ALA A 361 0.17 16.03 -0.54
C ALA A 361 1.30 15.14 -0.01
N ASN A 362 2.55 15.59 -0.08
CA ASN A 362 3.70 14.85 0.45
C ASN A 362 3.58 14.64 1.97
N ARG A 363 3.12 15.65 2.72
CA ARG A 363 2.93 15.52 4.16
C ARG A 363 1.79 14.56 4.50
N VAL A 364 0.65 14.64 3.81
CA VAL A 364 -0.47 13.71 4.00
C VAL A 364 -0.05 12.27 3.70
N LEU A 365 0.61 12.03 2.56
CA LEU A 365 1.14 10.71 2.21
C LEU A 365 2.15 10.20 3.25
N THR A 366 2.99 11.09 3.79
CA THR A 366 3.93 10.76 4.88
C THR A 366 3.20 10.27 6.12
N VAL A 367 2.14 10.97 6.55
CA VAL A 367 1.32 10.56 7.71
C VAL A 367 0.64 9.22 7.42
N CYS A 368 0.04 9.05 6.24
CA CYS A 368 -0.64 7.82 5.84
C CYS A 368 0.30 6.59 5.85
N ILE A 369 1.49 6.70 5.27
CA ILE A 369 2.45 5.60 5.20
C ILE A 369 3.03 5.29 6.59
N ARG A 370 3.39 6.31 7.39
CA ARG A 370 3.94 6.10 8.73
C ARG A 370 2.92 5.47 9.67
N ALA A 371 1.63 5.79 9.53
CA ALA A 371 0.57 5.21 10.34
C ALA A 371 0.51 3.68 10.24
N VAL A 372 1.01 3.07 9.15
CA VAL A 372 1.04 1.60 9.03
C VAL A 372 1.86 0.95 10.16
N ASP A 373 2.94 1.58 10.63
CA ASP A 373 3.75 1.07 11.75
C ASP A 373 3.06 1.24 13.11
N TYR A 374 1.93 1.97 13.18
CA TYR A 374 1.14 2.22 14.37
C TYR A 374 -0.20 1.47 14.36
N LEU A 375 -0.46 0.64 13.36
CA LEU A 375 -1.66 -0.17 13.27
C LEU A 375 -1.61 -1.35 14.25
N PRO A 376 -2.76 -1.78 14.80
CA PRO A 376 -2.86 -3.06 15.47
C PRO A 376 -2.41 -4.23 14.58
N ALA A 377 -1.89 -5.29 15.21
CA ALA A 377 -1.29 -6.41 14.49
C ALA A 377 -2.30 -7.31 13.75
N VAL A 378 -3.60 -7.16 13.99
CA VAL A 378 -4.70 -7.88 13.32
C VAL A 378 -5.98 -7.10 13.55
N ASP A 379 -7.00 -7.38 12.73
CA ASP A 379 -8.38 -6.98 12.96
C ASP A 379 -8.60 -5.47 13.10
N ILE A 380 -7.91 -4.69 12.25
CA ILE A 380 -8.01 -3.24 12.24
C ILE A 380 -9.36 -2.79 11.70
N ASP A 381 -9.86 -1.67 12.21
CA ASP A 381 -10.93 -0.89 11.57
C ASP A 381 -10.44 0.50 11.09
N PHE A 382 -11.28 1.24 10.37
CA PHE A 382 -10.91 2.58 9.91
C PHE A 382 -10.71 3.60 11.06
N GLY A 383 -11.31 3.35 12.22
CA GLY A 383 -11.08 4.13 13.44
C GLY A 383 -9.68 3.89 14.01
N ASP A 384 -9.19 2.66 14.02
CA ASP A 384 -7.81 2.30 14.38
C ASP A 384 -6.81 2.99 13.45
N TYR A 385 -7.12 3.05 12.16
CA TYR A 385 -6.29 3.79 11.22
C TYR A 385 -6.28 5.30 11.52
N LEU A 386 -7.42 5.91 11.87
CA LEU A 386 -7.44 7.30 12.34
C LEU A 386 -6.53 7.48 13.56
N ARG A 387 -6.63 6.61 14.57
CA ARG A 387 -5.76 6.65 15.75
C ARG A 387 -4.28 6.54 15.39
N ALA A 388 -3.94 5.66 14.45
CA ALA A 388 -2.59 5.50 13.93
C ALA A 388 -2.08 6.74 13.18
N LEU A 389 -2.93 7.39 12.36
CA LEU A 389 -2.61 8.66 11.70
C LEU A 389 -2.29 9.76 12.72
N ILE A 390 -3.15 9.94 13.74
CA ILE A 390 -2.97 10.98 14.76
C ILE A 390 -1.72 10.72 15.60
N THR A 391 -1.47 9.46 15.97
CA THR A 391 -0.31 9.08 16.78
C THR A 391 0.99 9.26 16.00
N SER A 392 1.05 8.76 14.77
CA SER A 392 2.26 8.82 13.93
C SER A 392 2.64 10.24 13.54
N ASP A 393 1.65 11.11 13.32
CA ASP A 393 1.89 12.54 13.05
C ASP A 393 2.37 13.27 14.31
N PHE A 394 1.75 13.02 15.47
CA PHE A 394 2.15 13.63 16.74
C PHE A 394 3.60 13.30 17.09
N ASP A 395 4.02 12.04 16.94
CA ASP A 395 5.39 11.62 17.21
C ASP A 395 6.43 12.28 16.28
N LEU A 396 6.03 12.66 15.07
CA LEU A 396 6.92 13.29 14.09
C LEU A 396 6.93 14.82 14.17
N VAL A 397 5.76 15.46 14.36
CA VAL A 397 5.61 16.92 14.46
C VAL A 397 4.62 17.24 15.59
N PRO A 398 5.08 17.27 16.86
CA PRO A 398 4.20 17.49 18.01
C PRO A 398 3.43 18.82 17.96
N GLU A 399 4.05 19.87 17.41
CA GLU A 399 3.49 21.24 17.41
C GLU A 399 2.32 21.43 16.43
N ASP A 400 2.29 20.68 15.32
CA ASP A 400 1.31 20.77 14.22
C ASP A 400 0.77 22.19 13.94
N PRO A 401 1.63 23.11 13.49
CA PRO A 401 1.26 24.52 13.34
C PRO A 401 0.13 24.75 12.33
N LEU A 402 -0.08 23.81 11.41
CA LEU A 402 -1.11 23.86 10.36
C LEU A 402 -2.29 22.93 10.63
N ARG A 403 -2.37 22.33 11.82
CA ARG A 403 -3.53 21.56 12.30
C ARG A 403 -3.90 20.39 11.39
N TYR A 404 -2.92 19.69 10.85
CA TYR A 404 -3.10 18.47 10.05
C TYR A 404 -3.94 17.44 10.79
N ARG A 405 -3.67 17.23 12.09
CA ARG A 405 -4.40 16.25 12.90
C ARG A 405 -5.87 16.61 13.03
N LEU A 406 -6.18 17.89 13.25
CA LEU A 406 -7.56 18.37 13.30
C LEU A 406 -8.27 18.16 11.95
N ALA A 407 -7.57 18.41 10.83
CA ALA A 407 -8.13 18.18 9.49
C ALA A 407 -8.48 16.71 9.25
N PHE A 408 -7.62 15.77 9.67
CA PHE A 408 -7.92 14.33 9.63
C PHE A 408 -9.12 13.97 10.51
N ILE A 409 -9.14 14.43 11.76
CA ILE A 409 -10.25 14.15 12.71
C ILE A 409 -11.58 14.65 12.14
N GLU A 410 -11.60 15.87 11.63
CA GLU A 410 -12.81 16.48 11.08
C GLU A 410 -13.28 15.74 9.83
N ALA A 411 -12.36 15.44 8.90
CA ALA A 411 -12.68 14.72 7.68
C ALA A 411 -13.23 13.33 7.96
N PHE A 412 -12.55 12.54 8.80
CA PHE A 412 -12.99 11.18 9.16
C PHE A 412 -14.37 11.21 9.82
N ARG A 413 -14.59 12.13 10.77
CA ARG A 413 -15.89 12.33 11.41
C ARG A 413 -17.00 12.64 10.39
N ASN A 414 -16.73 13.50 9.41
CA ASN A 414 -17.71 13.88 8.39
C ASN A 414 -18.07 12.71 7.46
N HIS A 415 -17.20 11.71 7.33
CA HIS A 415 -17.45 10.45 6.63
C HIS A 415 -17.98 9.33 7.55
N GLY A 416 -18.28 9.63 8.82
CA GLY A 416 -18.78 8.65 9.79
C GLY A 416 -17.73 7.65 10.27
N ILE A 417 -16.44 7.96 10.09
CA ILE A 417 -15.32 7.13 10.57
C ILE A 417 -14.88 7.65 11.94
N TYR A 418 -14.96 6.80 12.96
CA TYR A 418 -14.48 7.10 14.30
C TYR A 418 -14.16 5.80 15.05
N PRO A 419 -13.15 5.79 15.93
CA PRO A 419 -12.87 4.64 16.77
C PRO A 419 -13.95 4.44 17.84
N VAL A 420 -14.20 3.19 18.20
CA VAL A 420 -15.24 2.80 19.18
C VAL A 420 -14.73 2.77 20.63
N ASP A 421 -13.41 2.82 20.83
CA ASP A 421 -12.75 2.64 22.12
C ASP A 421 -12.37 3.97 22.81
N VAL A 422 -12.77 5.11 22.26
CA VAL A 422 -12.54 6.45 22.83
C VAL A 422 -13.80 7.10 23.36
N ARG A 423 -13.63 7.97 24.35
CA ARG A 423 -14.72 8.80 24.89
C ARG A 423 -14.95 10.09 24.11
N THR A 424 -13.92 10.61 23.45
CA THR A 424 -13.98 11.86 22.70
C THR A 424 -13.09 11.78 21.46
N LEU A 425 -13.37 12.61 20.45
CA LEU A 425 -12.54 12.77 19.24
C LEU A 425 -11.45 13.85 19.42
N ALA A 426 -11.02 14.10 20.66
CA ALA A 426 -9.89 14.99 20.91
C ALA A 426 -8.57 14.29 20.53
N GLU A 427 -7.58 15.07 20.13
CA GLU A 427 -6.27 14.55 19.71
C GLU A 427 -5.62 13.66 20.78
N ASP A 428 -5.68 14.07 22.04
CA ASP A 428 -5.13 13.31 23.16
C ASP A 428 -5.81 11.95 23.34
N SER A 429 -7.14 11.89 23.18
CA SER A 429 -7.94 10.67 23.29
C SER A 429 -7.67 9.68 22.14
N LEU A 430 -7.40 10.19 20.94
CA LEU A 430 -7.17 9.37 19.74
C LEU A 430 -5.76 8.76 19.68
N ARG A 431 -4.78 9.34 20.38
CA ARG A 431 -3.42 8.80 20.37
C ARG A 431 -3.36 7.43 21.04
N TRP A 432 -2.57 6.53 20.47
CA TRP A 432 -2.16 5.32 21.16
C TRP A 432 -1.29 5.71 22.35
N HIS A 433 -1.66 5.20 23.53
CA HIS A 433 -0.89 5.40 24.74
C HIS A 433 0.08 4.24 24.90
N ARG A 434 1.28 4.53 25.43
CA ARG A 434 2.15 3.46 25.88
C ARG A 434 1.50 2.79 27.09
N ILE A 435 1.54 1.46 27.11
CA ILE A 435 1.09 0.68 28.26
C ILE A 435 1.92 1.11 29.47
N THR A 436 1.25 1.58 30.52
CA THR A 436 1.89 1.93 31.79
C THR A 436 2.29 0.67 32.56
N GLU A 437 3.22 0.77 33.51
CA GLU A 437 3.62 -0.39 34.34
C GLU A 437 2.42 -1.02 35.07
N GLN A 438 1.48 -0.19 35.52
CA GLN A 438 0.27 -0.65 36.18
C GLN A 438 -0.66 -1.42 35.23
N GLU A 439 -0.87 -0.92 34.02
CA GLU A 439 -1.65 -1.62 32.99
C GLU A 439 -0.95 -2.91 32.56
N GLN A 440 0.37 -2.88 32.37
CA GLN A 440 1.17 -4.06 32.04
C GLN A 440 1.00 -5.15 33.11
N GLN A 441 1.04 -4.78 34.39
CA GLN A 441 0.82 -5.71 35.49
C GLN A 441 -0.61 -6.26 35.52
N GLN A 442 -1.61 -5.47 35.12
CA GLN A 442 -2.98 -5.95 34.95
C GLN A 442 -3.11 -6.90 33.76
N PHE A 443 -2.45 -6.60 32.62
CA PHE A 443 -2.41 -7.48 31.46
C PHE A 443 -1.75 -8.82 31.78
N GLU A 444 -0.68 -8.84 32.56
CA GLU A 444 -0.01 -10.07 33.02
C GLU A 444 -0.91 -10.95 33.90
N ASN A 445 -1.92 -10.37 34.55
CA ASN A 445 -2.92 -11.14 35.29
C ASN A 445 -4.05 -11.66 34.40
N TYR A 446 -4.33 -11.00 33.27
CA TYR A 446 -5.48 -11.29 32.41
C TYR A 446 -5.13 -12.18 31.20
N LEU A 447 -3.92 -12.05 30.67
CA LEU A 447 -3.43 -12.81 29.52
C LEU A 447 -2.22 -13.67 29.93
N PRO A 448 -2.06 -14.85 29.31
CA PRO A 448 -0.83 -15.61 29.47
C PRO A 448 0.35 -14.86 28.84
N SER A 449 1.56 -15.24 29.24
CA SER A 449 2.77 -14.55 28.77
C SER A 449 2.85 -14.52 27.24
N ALA A 450 3.57 -13.51 26.71
CA ALA A 450 3.84 -13.43 25.27
C ALA A 450 4.51 -14.70 24.72
N GLY A 451 5.25 -15.44 25.55
CA GLY A 451 5.82 -16.74 25.19
C GLY A 451 4.74 -17.78 24.85
N VAL A 452 3.72 -17.91 25.70
CA VAL A 452 2.57 -18.80 25.48
C VAL A 452 1.80 -18.40 24.22
N LEU A 453 1.49 -17.11 24.06
CA LEU A 453 0.75 -16.62 22.90
C LEU A 453 1.52 -16.84 21.59
N ARG A 454 2.83 -16.57 21.57
CA ARG A 454 3.70 -16.88 20.42
C ARG A 454 3.75 -18.37 20.11
N THR A 455 3.80 -19.20 21.14
CA THR A 455 3.77 -20.67 21.02
C THR A 455 2.47 -21.16 20.38
N MET A 456 1.33 -20.66 20.85
CA MET A 456 0.02 -20.96 20.26
C MET A 456 -0.06 -20.54 18.80
N ALA A 457 0.37 -19.30 18.50
CA ALA A 457 0.38 -18.79 17.13
C ALA A 457 1.26 -19.65 16.21
N TYR A 458 2.48 -19.99 16.62
CA TYR A 458 3.39 -20.84 15.86
C TYR A 458 2.84 -22.25 15.65
N ALA A 459 2.27 -22.88 16.69
CA ALA A 459 1.67 -24.19 16.59
C ALA A 459 0.46 -24.18 15.62
N TYR A 460 -0.36 -23.13 15.66
CA TYR A 460 -1.48 -22.95 14.75
C TYR A 460 -1.03 -22.74 13.29
N GLU A 461 -0.01 -21.91 13.06
CA GLU A 461 0.49 -21.57 11.72
C GLU A 461 1.27 -22.74 11.10
N SER A 462 2.12 -23.42 11.87
CA SER A 462 2.95 -24.53 11.38
C SER A 462 2.17 -25.82 11.14
N GLY A 463 1.05 -26.03 11.85
CA GLY A 463 0.25 -27.26 11.78
C GLY A 463 1.01 -28.52 12.23
N LYS A 464 2.23 -28.37 12.77
CA LYS A 464 3.14 -29.47 13.17
C LYS A 464 2.76 -30.12 14.50
N LEU A 465 1.82 -29.52 15.24
CA LEU A 465 1.37 -30.00 16.54
C LEU A 465 0.02 -30.69 16.40
N ASP A 466 -0.15 -31.85 17.04
CA ASP A 466 -1.45 -32.55 17.05
C ASP A 466 -2.40 -31.87 18.05
N GLY A 467 -3.48 -31.28 17.54
CA GLY A 467 -4.50 -30.62 18.35
C GLY A 467 -5.26 -31.59 19.27
N TRP A 468 -5.31 -32.88 18.96
CA TRP A 468 -5.91 -33.88 19.85
C TRP A 468 -5.10 -34.11 21.11
N MET A 469 -3.77 -34.05 21.00
CA MET A 469 -2.86 -34.16 22.14
C MET A 469 -3.12 -33.04 23.16
N LEU A 470 -3.41 -31.82 22.70
CA LEU A 470 -3.70 -30.68 23.58
C LEU A 470 -5.08 -30.75 24.24
N LEU A 471 -6.05 -31.42 23.61
CA LEU A 471 -7.41 -31.52 24.15
C LEU A 471 -7.57 -32.64 25.19
N SER A 472 -6.52 -33.40 25.47
CA SER A 472 -6.55 -34.46 26.48
C SER A 472 -6.77 -33.88 27.88
N GLU A 473 -7.85 -34.28 28.56
CA GLU A 473 -8.13 -33.86 29.95
C GLU A 473 -7.06 -34.31 30.96
N SER A 474 -6.21 -35.27 30.59
CA SER A 474 -5.07 -35.70 31.39
C SER A 474 -3.89 -34.73 31.35
N ASN A 475 -3.95 -33.67 30.54
CA ASN A 475 -2.88 -32.70 30.44
C ASN A 475 -2.74 -31.89 31.74
N GLU A 476 -1.54 -31.95 32.32
CA GLU A 476 -1.20 -31.32 33.60
C GLU A 476 -1.51 -29.81 33.61
N TYR A 477 -1.25 -29.09 32.51
CA TYR A 477 -1.52 -27.65 32.44
C TYR A 477 -3.00 -27.31 32.64
N LEU A 478 -3.96 -28.14 32.17
CA LEU A 478 -5.40 -27.88 32.34
C LEU A 478 -5.79 -27.95 33.82
N ASN A 479 -5.26 -28.93 34.55
CA ASN A 479 -5.48 -29.07 35.99
C ASN A 479 -4.82 -27.92 36.77
N LEU A 480 -3.66 -27.44 36.35
CA LEU A 480 -2.98 -26.31 36.96
C LEU A 480 -3.74 -24.98 36.74
N LEU A 481 -4.36 -24.79 35.56
CA LEU A 481 -5.27 -23.67 35.30
C LEU A 481 -6.48 -23.73 36.22
N ASP A 482 -7.14 -24.88 36.34
CA ASP A 482 -8.32 -25.05 37.20
C ASP A 482 -8.00 -24.81 38.70
N GLN A 483 -6.73 -24.97 39.10
CA GLN A 483 -6.22 -24.68 40.45
C GLN A 483 -5.75 -23.22 40.63
N GLY A 484 -5.82 -22.38 39.61
CA GLY A 484 -5.32 -21.00 39.63
C GLY A 484 -3.78 -20.89 39.68
N LYS A 485 -3.05 -21.97 39.36
CA LYS A 485 -1.57 -22.01 39.34
C LYS A 485 -1.03 -21.61 37.96
N PHE A 486 -1.36 -20.40 37.53
CA PHE A 486 -1.11 -19.90 36.17
C PHE A 486 0.36 -20.01 35.71
N LYS A 487 1.33 -19.66 36.58
CA LYS A 487 2.77 -19.75 36.24
C LYS A 487 3.25 -21.19 36.01
N ASP A 488 2.70 -22.15 36.75
CA ASP A 488 3.06 -23.55 36.59
C ASP A 488 2.34 -24.17 35.39
N ALA A 489 1.08 -23.75 35.15
CA ALA A 489 0.33 -24.12 33.96
C ALA A 489 1.04 -23.64 32.69
N GLU A 490 1.54 -22.41 32.67
CA GLU A 490 2.36 -21.88 31.58
C GLU A 490 3.58 -22.75 31.32
N LYS A 491 4.36 -23.08 32.36
CA LYS A 491 5.55 -23.93 32.20
C LYS A 491 5.20 -25.32 31.67
N SER A 492 4.11 -25.91 32.16
CA SER A 492 3.64 -27.22 31.70
C SER A 492 3.17 -27.18 30.24
N PHE A 493 2.43 -26.14 29.86
CA PHE A 493 2.00 -25.91 28.48
C PHE A 493 3.19 -25.66 27.54
N LEU A 494 4.13 -24.80 27.92
CA LEU A 494 5.32 -24.54 27.11
C LEU A 494 6.19 -25.80 26.99
N ARG A 495 6.32 -26.65 27.99
CA ARG A 495 7.01 -27.95 27.84
C ARG A 495 6.32 -28.89 26.86
N LEU A 496 4.99 -28.83 26.79
CA LEU A 496 4.18 -29.66 25.91
C LEU A 496 4.24 -29.17 24.45
N VAL A 497 4.32 -27.86 24.24
CA VAL A 497 4.13 -27.21 22.93
C VAL A 497 5.41 -26.58 22.36
N TRP A 498 6.31 -26.07 23.20
CA TRP A 498 7.54 -25.36 22.81
C TRP A 498 8.80 -26.17 23.15
N LEU A 499 9.54 -26.54 22.10
CA LEU A 499 10.83 -27.22 22.14
C LEU A 499 11.94 -26.20 21.81
N ASP A 500 12.48 -25.51 22.81
CA ASP A 500 13.87 -25.06 22.70
C ASP A 500 14.77 -26.18 23.27
N GLU A 501 15.43 -26.85 22.33
CA GLU A 501 16.49 -27.87 22.44
C GLU A 501 16.15 -29.25 23.03
N ARG A 502 16.13 -30.28 22.17
CA ARG A 502 16.72 -31.57 22.56
C ARG A 502 18.25 -31.41 22.48
N PRO A 503 19.03 -31.68 23.56
CA PRO A 503 20.50 -31.77 23.52
C PRO A 503 21.05 -32.97 22.72
N ASP A 504 20.19 -33.68 22.00
CA ASP A 504 20.48 -34.97 21.41
C ASP A 504 19.64 -35.17 20.15
N GLY A 505 19.93 -34.37 19.12
CA GLY A 505 20.13 -34.81 17.73
C GLY A 505 19.20 -35.85 17.08
N LYS A 506 17.96 -36.04 17.54
CA LYS A 506 17.01 -36.98 16.92
C LYS A 506 15.70 -36.30 16.58
N ARG A 507 15.52 -36.12 15.26
CA ARG A 507 14.23 -35.87 14.58
C ARG A 507 13.19 -36.83 15.15
N ALA A 508 12.02 -36.31 15.51
CA ALA A 508 10.83 -37.15 15.54
C ALA A 508 10.54 -37.54 14.09
N GLU A 509 10.86 -38.77 13.71
CA GLU A 509 10.50 -39.36 12.42
C GLU A 509 8.98 -39.53 12.38
N GLY A 510 8.29 -38.49 11.93
CA GLY A 510 6.90 -38.53 11.51
C GLY A 510 6.78 -37.87 10.16
N LYS A 511 6.40 -38.62 9.13
CA LYS A 511 6.13 -38.06 7.80
C LYS A 511 5.01 -37.00 7.93
N PRO A 512 5.10 -35.85 7.26
CA PRO A 512 3.96 -34.96 7.13
C PRO A 512 2.93 -35.65 6.24
N GLU A 513 1.84 -36.15 6.83
CA GLU A 513 0.68 -36.57 6.04
C GLU A 513 0.03 -35.32 5.45
N GLN A 514 0.25 -35.12 4.15
CA GLN A 514 -0.53 -34.22 3.32
C GLN A 514 -1.99 -34.68 3.37
N GLY A 515 -2.86 -33.95 4.09
CA GLY A 515 -4.30 -34.22 4.11
C GLY A 515 -5.09 -33.81 5.37
N VAL A 516 -4.44 -33.42 6.48
CA VAL A 516 -5.11 -33.24 7.79
C VAL A 516 -5.21 -31.77 8.26
N ASP A 517 -4.75 -30.80 7.45
CA ASP A 517 -4.45 -29.42 7.90
C ASP A 517 -5.65 -28.67 8.53
N ARG A 518 -6.85 -28.76 7.94
CA ARG A 518 -8.02 -28.00 8.43
C ARG A 518 -8.61 -28.57 9.73
N ARG A 519 -8.67 -29.91 9.86
CA ARG A 519 -9.20 -30.57 11.06
C ARG A 519 -8.25 -30.37 12.23
N ASN A 520 -6.95 -30.52 12.01
CA ASN A 520 -5.96 -30.32 13.05
C ASN A 520 -5.94 -28.86 13.54
N ARG A 521 -5.94 -27.86 12.63
CA ARG A 521 -6.04 -26.45 13.01
C ARG A 521 -7.32 -26.12 13.78
N HIS A 522 -8.45 -26.73 13.41
CA HIS A 522 -9.69 -26.56 14.18
C HIS A 522 -9.54 -27.07 15.62
N MET A 523 -8.90 -28.23 15.81
CA MET A 523 -8.65 -28.80 17.13
C MET A 523 -7.65 -27.98 17.95
N LEU A 524 -6.56 -27.51 17.33
CA LEU A 524 -5.63 -26.56 17.96
C LEU A 524 -6.34 -25.28 18.41
N GLY A 525 -7.16 -24.68 17.52
CA GLY A 525 -7.96 -23.51 17.86
C GLY A 525 -8.89 -23.76 19.04
N LYS A 526 -9.54 -24.92 19.10
CA LYS A 526 -10.38 -25.33 20.24
C LYS A 526 -9.57 -25.48 21.52
N ALA A 527 -8.39 -26.10 21.46
CA ALA A 527 -7.51 -26.28 22.61
C ALA A 527 -7.05 -24.93 23.18
N PHE A 528 -6.62 -24.01 22.32
CA PHE A 528 -6.19 -22.67 22.73
C PHE A 528 -7.35 -21.85 23.27
N ALA A 529 -8.55 -21.95 22.69
CA ALA A 529 -9.73 -21.31 23.24
C ALA A 529 -10.08 -21.81 24.65
N ILE A 530 -9.95 -23.11 24.92
CA ILE A 530 -10.16 -23.69 26.26
C ILE A 530 -9.09 -23.18 27.23
N PHE A 531 -7.82 -23.20 26.83
CA PHE A 531 -6.73 -22.67 27.65
C PHE A 531 -6.99 -21.21 28.03
N LEU A 532 -7.24 -20.34 27.04
CA LEU A 532 -7.44 -18.91 27.24
C LEU A 532 -8.68 -18.65 28.09
N ARG A 533 -9.77 -19.40 27.87
CA ARG A 533 -10.97 -19.29 28.70
C ARG A 533 -10.66 -19.59 30.17
N ARG A 534 -10.00 -20.71 30.46
CA ARG A 534 -9.63 -21.10 31.84
C ARG A 534 -8.57 -20.19 32.46
N TRP A 535 -7.81 -19.47 31.66
CA TRP A 535 -6.89 -18.44 32.14
C TRP A 535 -7.64 -17.17 32.57
N ILE A 536 -8.64 -16.76 31.77
CA ILE A 536 -9.38 -15.52 31.95
C ILE A 536 -10.47 -15.64 33.04
N THR A 537 -11.14 -16.80 33.14
CA THR A 537 -12.23 -17.08 34.10
C THR A 537 -11.69 -17.69 35.38
#